data_AF-A0A1M3C3M5-F1
#
_entry.id   AF-A0A1M3C3M5-F1
#
_cell.length_a   1.000
_cell.length_b   1.000
_cell.length_c   1.000
_cell.angle_alpha   90.00
_cell.angle_beta   90.00
_cell.angle_gamma   90.00
#
_symmetry.space_group_name_H-M   'P 1'
#
loop_
_entity.id
_entity.type
_entity.pdbx_description
1 polymer ?
#
loop_
_entity_poly.entity_id
_entity_poly.type
_entity_poly.pdbx_seq_one_letter_code
_entity_poly.pdbx_strand_id
1 'polypeptide(L)'
;MALGGAAYADMGPLKASNCWHLLLFFLPPLQFTVIAIAVVSPIALIMSLFDAKVRVDPKLVLAWHGVILTLGLSGASYAAFAAAGPVACL
;
A
#
# COMPACT_ATOMS: atom_id res chain seq x y z
N MET A 1 -0.51 -15.12 11.43
CA MET A 1 -1.36 -15.61 10.32
C MET A 1 -2.77 -16.00 10.77
N ALA A 2 -2.96 -16.67 11.90
CA ALA A 2 -4.28 -17.10 12.38
C ALA A 2 -5.30 -15.95 12.62
N LEU A 3 -4.85 -14.80 13.12
CA LEU A 3 -5.74 -13.65 13.40
C LEU A 3 -6.31 -12.98 12.15
N GLY A 4 -5.51 -12.86 11.08
CA GLY A 4 -5.97 -12.28 9.80
C GLY A 4 -6.93 -13.20 9.06
N GLY A 5 -6.70 -14.52 9.12
CA GLY A 5 -7.61 -15.52 8.55
C GLY A 5 -8.93 -15.64 9.30
N ALA A 6 -8.91 -15.53 10.63
CA ALA A 6 -10.12 -15.53 11.45
C ALA A 6 -10.99 -14.27 11.21
N ALA A 7 -10.37 -13.09 11.12
CA ALA A 7 -11.06 -11.86 10.75
C ALA A 7 -11.68 -11.94 9.35
N TYR A 8 -11.00 -12.57 8.38
CA TYR A 8 -11.52 -12.78 7.03
C TYR A 8 -12.75 -13.71 7.01
N ALA A 9 -12.74 -14.75 7.85
CA ALA A 9 -13.85 -15.70 7.95
C ALA A 9 -15.11 -15.09 8.59
N ASP A 10 -14.96 -14.20 9.58
CA ASP A 10 -16.07 -13.58 10.30
C ASP A 10 -16.76 -12.45 9.52
N MET A 11 -16.03 -11.77 8.63
CA MET A 11 -16.52 -10.56 7.94
C MET A 11 -17.45 -10.86 6.73
N GLY A 12 -17.45 -12.09 6.21
CA GLY A 12 -18.16 -12.44 4.98
C GLY A 12 -17.50 -11.90 3.70
N PRO A 13 -17.75 -12.49 2.52
CA PRO A 13 -16.96 -12.26 1.30
C PRO A 13 -17.01 -10.82 0.78
N LEU A 14 -18.15 -10.14 0.95
CA LEU A 14 -18.36 -8.76 0.50
C LEU A 14 -17.70 -7.70 1.41
N LYS A 15 -17.55 -7.99 2.70
CA LYS A 15 -16.90 -7.07 3.65
C LYS A 15 -15.38 -7.29 3.63
N ALA A 16 -14.94 -8.54 3.48
CA ALA A 16 -13.54 -8.90 3.33
C ALA A 16 -12.90 -8.35 2.03
N SER A 17 -13.65 -8.26 0.92
CA SER A 17 -13.12 -7.67 -0.33
C SER A 17 -12.88 -6.16 -0.23
N ASN A 18 -13.50 -5.47 0.74
CA ASN A 18 -13.35 -4.02 0.93
C ASN A 18 -12.38 -3.67 2.06
N CYS A 19 -12.15 -4.60 2.99
CA CYS A 19 -11.26 -4.42 4.13
C CYS A 19 -9.88 -5.07 3.93
N TRP A 20 -9.54 -5.51 2.71
CA TRP A 20 -8.27 -6.20 2.42
C TRP A 20 -7.03 -5.37 2.75
N HIS A 21 -7.11 -4.04 2.73
CA HIS A 21 -6.03 -3.16 3.20
C HIS A 21 -5.72 -3.39 4.68
N LEU A 22 -6.69 -3.79 5.50
CA LEU A 22 -6.43 -4.16 6.90
C LEU A 22 -5.53 -5.39 7.01
N LEU A 23 -5.58 -6.35 6.08
CA LEU A 23 -4.64 -7.48 6.10
C LEU A 23 -3.19 -7.03 5.90
N LEU A 24 -2.96 -5.96 5.13
CA LEU A 24 -1.64 -5.35 4.96
C LEU A 24 -1.18 -4.64 6.26
N PHE A 25 -2.11 -4.06 7.03
CA PHE A 25 -1.84 -3.45 8.33
C PHE A 25 -1.69 -4.46 9.48
N PHE A 26 -2.44 -5.56 9.46
CA PHE A 26 -2.40 -6.60 10.50
C PHE A 26 -1.24 -7.60 10.34
N LEU A 27 -0.44 -7.50 9.29
CA LEU A 27 0.88 -8.15 9.20
C LEU A 27 1.98 -7.13 9.55
N PRO A 28 2.48 -7.11 10.80
CA PRO A 28 3.48 -6.13 11.24
C PRO A 28 4.69 -5.99 10.31
N PRO A 29 5.37 -7.06 9.85
CA PRO A 29 6.52 -6.90 8.96
C PRO A 29 6.14 -6.33 7.58
N LEU A 30 4.92 -6.58 7.13
CA LEU A 30 4.43 -6.10 5.85
C LEU A 30 3.98 -4.63 5.94
N GLN A 31 3.35 -4.22 7.05
CA GLN A 31 2.95 -2.82 7.23
C GLN A 31 4.18 -1.90 7.21
N PHE A 32 5.25 -2.27 7.91
CA PHE A 32 6.44 -1.41 8.03
C PHE A 32 7.16 -1.30 6.69
N THR A 33 7.17 -2.37 5.89
CA THR A 33 7.77 -2.34 4.55
C THR A 33 6.94 -1.50 3.59
N VAL A 34 5.61 -1.63 3.59
CA VAL A 34 4.73 -0.79 2.74
C VAL A 34 4.84 0.69 3.12
N ILE A 35 4.87 1.02 4.42
CA ILE A 35 5.06 2.39 4.89
C ILE A 35 6.44 2.91 4.49
N ALA A 36 7.50 2.12 4.69
CA ALA A 36 8.84 2.53 4.30
C ALA A 36 8.95 2.80 2.79
N ILE A 37 8.35 1.96 1.95
CA ILE A 37 8.30 2.17 0.50
C ILE A 37 7.50 3.44 0.17
N ALA A 38 6.33 3.63 0.78
CA ALA A 38 5.49 4.80 0.57
C ALA A 38 6.16 6.13 0.92
N VAL A 39 7.10 6.14 1.88
CA VAL A 39 7.81 7.36 2.28
C VAL A 39 9.11 7.54 1.50
N VAL A 40 9.92 6.49 1.35
CA VAL A 40 11.26 6.59 0.75
C VAL A 40 11.19 6.79 -0.76
N SER A 41 10.25 6.13 -1.44
CA SER A 41 10.10 6.23 -2.90
C SER A 41 9.80 7.65 -3.41
N PRO A 42 8.82 8.40 -2.89
CA PRO A 42 8.60 9.78 -3.34
C PRO A 42 9.76 10.71 -2.97
N ILE A 43 10.42 10.52 -1.84
CA ILE A 43 11.61 11.30 -1.46
C ILE A 43 12.73 11.07 -2.49
N ALA A 44 12.98 9.83 -2.87
CA ALA A 44 13.99 9.50 -3.88
C ALA A 44 13.65 10.10 -5.26
N LEU A 45 12.37 10.12 -5.64
CA LEU A 45 11.94 10.80 -6.87
C LEU A 45 12.14 12.33 -6.79
N ILE A 46 11.78 12.96 -5.68
CA ILE A 46 12.00 14.40 -5.47
C ILE A 46 13.50 14.71 -5.51
N MET A 47 14.32 13.93 -4.82
CA MET A 47 15.78 14.11 -4.85
C MET A 47 16.37 13.91 -6.24
N SER A 48 15.81 13.01 -7.05
CA SER A 48 16.23 12.86 -8.45
C SER A 48 16.01 14.15 -9.27
N LEU A 49 15.09 15.04 -8.90
CA LEU A 49 14.93 16.33 -9.59
C LEU A 49 16.09 17.29 -9.31
N PHE A 50 16.71 17.21 -8.13
CA PHE A 50 17.76 18.14 -7.70
C PHE A 50 19.18 17.58 -7.83
N ASP A 51 19.36 16.26 -7.84
CA ASP A 51 20.67 15.62 -7.92
C ASP A 51 20.80 14.69 -9.13
N ALA A 52 21.72 15.04 -10.05
CA ALA A 52 22.02 14.27 -11.24
C ALA A 52 22.62 12.89 -10.93
N LYS A 53 23.29 12.69 -9.79
CA LYS A 53 23.82 11.38 -9.39
C LYS A 53 22.71 10.39 -9.07
N VAL A 54 21.64 10.86 -8.43
CA VAL A 54 20.47 10.04 -8.10
C VAL A 54 19.72 9.60 -9.37
N ARG A 55 19.74 10.41 -10.43
CA ARG A 55 19.11 10.07 -11.73
C ARG A 55 19.72 8.87 -12.44
N VAL A 56 21.01 8.62 -12.22
CA VAL A 56 21.76 7.54 -12.88
C VAL A 56 21.81 6.29 -11.99
N ASP A 57 21.39 6.40 -10.72
CA ASP A 57 21.37 5.26 -9.82
C ASP A 57 20.30 4.25 -10.26
N PRO A 58 20.66 2.98 -10.52
CA PRO A 58 19.69 1.94 -10.90
C PRO A 58 18.59 1.73 -9.85
N LYS A 59 18.82 2.11 -8.59
CA LYS A 59 17.81 2.05 -7.52
C LYS A 59 16.67 3.05 -7.72
N LEU A 60 16.83 4.07 -8.58
CA LEU A 60 15.75 5.00 -8.91
C LEU A 60 14.57 4.28 -9.59
N VAL A 61 14.85 3.22 -10.36
CA VAL A 61 13.80 2.37 -10.95
C VAL A 61 12.97 1.71 -9.85
N LEU A 62 13.61 1.23 -8.78
CA LEU A 62 12.91 0.65 -7.64
C LEU A 62 12.04 1.69 -6.92
N ALA A 63 12.53 2.93 -6.80
CA ALA A 63 11.74 4.03 -6.24
C ALA A 63 10.49 4.32 -7.08
N TRP A 64 10.59 4.35 -8.41
CA TRP A 64 9.44 4.48 -9.32
C TRP A 64 8.41 3.36 -9.13
N HIS A 65 8.86 2.11 -9.07
CA HIS A 65 7.96 0.98 -8.81
C HIS A 65 7.27 1.09 -7.45
N GLY A 66 7.98 1.57 -6.42
CA GLY A 66 7.39 1.82 -5.11
C GLY A 66 6.30 2.89 -5.12
N VAL A 67 6.47 3.96 -5.91
CA VAL A 67 5.41 4.98 -6.10
C VAL A 67 4.21 4.41 -6.85
N ILE A 68 4.42 3.66 -7.93
CA ILE A 68 3.33 3.01 -8.67
C ILE A 68 2.55 2.04 -7.77
N LEU A 69 3.26 1.24 -6.98
CA LEU A 69 2.66 0.27 -6.07
C LEU A 69 1.82 0.97 -5.00
N THR A 70 2.33 2.05 -4.40
CA THR A 70 1.63 2.77 -3.32
C THR A 70 0.44 3.57 -3.84
N LEU A 71 0.59 4.25 -4.98
CA LEU A 71 -0.53 4.93 -5.64
C LEU A 71 -1.58 3.93 -6.12
N GLY A 72 -1.18 2.83 -6.75
CA GLY A 72 -2.08 1.77 -7.20
C GLY A 72 -2.84 1.14 -6.03
N LEU A 73 -2.16 0.90 -4.92
CA LEU A 73 -2.77 0.39 -3.69
C LEU A 73 -3.83 1.36 -3.16
N SER A 74 -3.49 2.65 -3.07
CA SER A 74 -4.38 3.70 -2.57
C SER A 74 -5.58 3.96 -3.49
N GLY A 75 -5.36 3.93 -4.81
CA GLY A 75 -6.41 4.05 -5.82
C GLY A 75 -7.37 2.87 -5.80
N ALA A 76 -6.84 1.65 -5.62
CA ALA A 76 -7.65 0.46 -5.41
C ALA A 76 -8.45 0.54 -4.10
N SER A 77 -7.87 1.09 -3.01
CA SER A 77 -8.64 1.39 -1.79
C SER A 77 -9.78 2.32 -2.09
N TYR A 78 -9.48 3.45 -2.74
CA TYR A 78 -10.47 4.49 -2.99
C TYR A 78 -11.60 4.00 -3.90
N ALA A 79 -11.26 3.24 -4.95
CA ALA A 79 -12.24 2.62 -5.84
C ALA A 79 -13.13 1.62 -5.09
N ALA A 80 -12.57 0.81 -4.19
CA ALA A 80 -13.33 -0.09 -3.34
C ALA A 80 -14.29 0.68 -2.40
N PHE A 81 -13.82 1.76 -1.77
CA PHE A 81 -14.67 2.65 -0.96
C PHE A 81 -15.79 3.28 -1.78
N ALA A 82 -15.50 3.74 -3.00
CA ALA A 82 -16.50 4.34 -3.87
C ALA A 82 -17.56 3.33 -4.36
N ALA A 83 -17.16 2.09 -4.61
CA ALA A 83 -18.06 1.04 -5.09
C ALA A 83 -18.94 0.44 -3.98
N ALA A 84 -18.39 0.26 -2.77
CA ALA A 84 -19.06 -0.40 -1.66
C ALA A 84 -19.72 0.56 -0.66
N GLY A 85 -19.43 1.86 -0.75
CA GLY A 85 -19.80 2.84 0.27
C GLY A 85 -18.92 2.74 1.53
N PRO A 86 -19.21 3.54 2.57
CA PRO A 86 -18.48 3.49 3.83
C PRO A 86 -18.76 2.16 4.55
N VAL A 87 -17.93 1.16 4.28
CA VAL A 87 -17.91 -0.09 5.03
C VAL A 87 -17.18 0.11 6.36
N ALA A 88 -17.89 -0.14 7.45
CA ALA A 88 -17.29 -0.25 8.78
C ALA A 88 -16.36 -1.47 8.81
N CYS A 89 -15.08 -1.23 8.55
CA CYS A 89 -14.01 -2.22 8.69
C CYS A 89 -13.55 -2.40 10.16
N LEU A 90 -14.34 -1.87 11.11
CA LEU A 90 -14.34 -2.17 12.55
C LEU A 90 -15.78 -2.40 13.00
#